data_AF-A0A969U1D2-F1
#
_entry.id   AF-A0A969U1D2-F1
#
_cell.length_a   1.000
_cell.length_b   1.000
_cell.length_c   1.000
_cell.angle_alpha   90.00
_cell.angle_beta   90.00
_cell.angle_gamma   90.00
#
_symmetry.space_group_name_H-M   'P 1'
#
loop_
_entity.id
_entity.type
_entity.pdbx_description
1 polymer ?
#
loop_
_entity_poly.entity_id
_entity_poly.type
_entity_poly.pdbx_seq_one_letter_code
_entity_poly.pdbx_strand_id
1 'polypeptide(L)'
;GETGNWSWKQVLSTLDAKGAQQQSTKISQIVSELNLDVDIDEDLLDRLRAMASRSRDQARRGTRELAGEPVRAMRRKLAGDPDLRANLVRFVESRRESAARGQLSGHEARVYLVTDAALEA
;
A
#
# COMPACT_ATOMS: atom_id res chain seq x y z
N GLY A 1 20.20 39.40 -15.10
CA GLY A 1 19.22 38.66 -14.30
C GLY A 1 18.80 37.47 -15.11
N GLU A 2 19.36 36.30 -14.83
CA GLU A 2 19.08 35.07 -15.57
C GLU A 2 17.73 34.50 -15.08
N THR A 3 16.66 34.75 -15.83
CA THR A 3 15.39 34.05 -15.68
C THR A 3 15.62 32.60 -16.10
N GLY A 4 15.82 31.74 -15.10
CA GLY A 4 16.09 30.32 -15.27
C GLY A 4 15.07 29.63 -16.17
N ASN A 5 15.59 29.01 -17.24
CA ASN A 5 14.87 28.14 -18.14
C ASN A 5 14.42 26.87 -17.40
N TRP A 6 13.30 26.94 -16.66
CA TRP A 6 12.72 25.77 -16.02
C TRP A 6 12.12 24.86 -17.08
N SER A 7 12.79 23.73 -17.34
CA SER A 7 12.28 22.71 -18.23
C SER A 7 11.02 22.09 -17.62
N TRP A 8 9.94 21.98 -18.38
CA TRP A 8 8.72 21.28 -17.97
C TRP A 8 9.00 19.84 -17.50
N LYS A 9 10.06 19.19 -18.00
CA LYS A 9 10.53 17.89 -17.47
C LYS A 9 10.96 17.99 -16.01
N GLN A 10 11.69 19.04 -15.62
CA GLN A 10 12.11 19.26 -14.23
C GLN A 10 10.91 19.59 -13.31
N VAL A 11 9.92 20.33 -13.80
CA VAL A 11 8.68 20.61 -13.05
C VAL A 11 7.88 19.33 -12.83
N LEU A 12 7.71 18.50 -13.87
CA LEU A 12 7.01 17.22 -13.75
C LEU A 12 7.77 16.23 -12.85
N SER A 13 9.10 16.13 -12.98
CA SER A 13 9.91 15.28 -12.11
C SER A 13 9.88 15.72 -10.65
N THR A 14 9.80 17.02 -10.36
CA THR A 14 9.70 17.52 -8.97
C THR A 14 8.30 17.34 -8.39
N LEU A 15 7.24 17.43 -9.20
CA LEU A 15 5.88 17.10 -8.77
C LEU A 15 5.75 15.60 -8.47
N ASP A 16 6.29 14.75 -9.35
CA ASP A 16 6.32 13.29 -9.16
C ASP A 16 7.11 12.90 -7.91
N ALA A 17 8.31 13.47 -7.72
CA ALA A 17 9.12 13.23 -6.53
C ALA A 17 8.42 13.66 -5.23
N LYS A 18 7.73 14.82 -5.23
CA LYS A 18 6.94 15.26 -4.07
C LYS A 18 5.76 14.31 -3.79
N GLY A 19 5.09 13.83 -4.84
CA GLY A 19 4.01 12.85 -4.72
C GLY A 19 4.50 11.52 -4.16
N ALA A 20 5.61 11.00 -4.66
CA ALA A 20 6.25 9.77 -4.21
C ALA A 20 6.71 9.88 -2.74
N GLN A 21 7.30 11.02 -2.36
CA GLN A 21 7.74 11.23 -0.98
C GLN A 21 6.56 11.32 -0.01
N GLN A 22 5.49 12.04 -0.36
CA GLN A 22 4.26 12.07 0.45
C GLN A 22 3.61 10.69 0.58
N GLN A 23 3.62 9.90 -0.51
CA GLN A 23 3.09 8.54 -0.49
C GLN A 23 3.93 7.63 0.43
N SER A 24 5.25 7.70 0.35
CA SER A 24 6.17 6.93 1.21
C SER A 24 5.99 7.26 2.69
N THR A 25 5.81 8.54 3.03
CA THR A 25 5.48 8.96 4.41
C THR A 25 4.15 8.38 4.87
N LYS A 26 3.10 8.42 4.03
CA LYS A 26 1.79 7.86 4.37
C LYS A 26 1.83 6.34 4.55
N ILE A 27 2.57 5.62 3.70
CA ILE A 27 2.76 4.16 3.84
C ILE A 27 3.42 3.84 5.17
N SER A 28 4.51 4.53 5.51
CA SER A 28 5.22 4.33 6.79
C SER A 28 4.35 4.67 8.00
N GLN A 29 3.51 5.71 7.91
CA GLN A 29 2.53 6.04 8.95
C GLN A 29 1.52 4.92 9.16
N ILE A 30 0.93 4.38 8.08
CA ILE A 30 -0.03 3.28 8.17
C ILE A 30 0.62 2.03 8.78
N VAL A 31 1.84 1.70 8.38
CA VAL A 31 2.60 0.58 8.95
C VAL A 31 2.78 0.75 10.45
N SER A 32 3.21 1.94 10.88
CA SER A 32 3.43 2.25 12.29
C SER A 32 2.13 2.23 13.10
N GLU A 33 1.08 2.91 12.63
CA GLU A 33 -0.20 3.02 13.35
C GLU A 33 -0.93 1.68 13.50
N LEU A 34 -0.76 0.77 12.54
CA LEU A 34 -1.37 -0.56 12.56
C LEU A 34 -0.39 -1.66 13.01
N ASN A 35 0.81 -1.30 13.47
CA ASN A 35 1.88 -2.22 13.87
C ASN A 35 2.15 -3.34 12.84
N LEU A 36 2.08 -3.02 11.54
CA LEU A 36 2.14 -4.04 10.49
C LEU A 36 3.47 -4.79 10.43
N ASP A 37 4.58 -4.19 10.86
CA ASP A 37 5.88 -4.88 10.90
C ASP A 37 5.96 -5.93 12.02
N VAL A 38 5.11 -5.81 13.05
CA VAL A 38 5.03 -6.78 14.16
C VAL A 38 4.02 -7.87 13.81
N ASP A 39 2.85 -7.48 13.32
CA ASP A 39 1.77 -8.42 13.02
C ASP A 39 1.98 -9.17 11.69
N ILE A 40 2.84 -8.65 10.81
CA ILE A 40 3.19 -9.24 9.53
C ILE A 40 4.72 -9.23 9.40
N ASP A 41 5.37 -10.23 10.00
CA ASP A 41 6.80 -10.46 9.82
C ASP A 41 7.16 -10.78 8.34
N GLU A 42 8.46 -10.85 8.02
CA GLU A 42 8.92 -11.07 6.65
C GLU A 42 8.50 -12.45 6.10
N ASP A 43 8.46 -13.50 6.93
CA ASP A 43 8.07 -14.85 6.50
C ASP A 43 6.57 -14.90 6.12
N LEU A 44 5.73 -14.28 6.95
CA LEU A 44 4.30 -14.14 6.66
C LEU A 44 4.10 -13.23 5.45
N LEU A 45 4.84 -12.11 5.35
CA LEU A 45 4.77 -11.22 4.20
C LEU A 45 5.07 -11.95 2.90
N ASP A 46 6.15 -12.74 2.85
CA ASP A 46 6.52 -13.52 1.68
C ASP A 46 5.48 -14.57 1.31
N ARG A 47 4.89 -15.23 2.30
CA ARG A 47 3.77 -16.17 2.08
C ARG A 47 2.56 -15.47 1.46
N LEU A 48 2.17 -14.30 1.99
CA LEU A 48 1.05 -13.52 1.47
C LEU A 48 1.33 -12.99 0.05
N ARG A 49 2.55 -12.54 -0.23
CA ARG A 49 3.01 -12.11 -1.56
C ARG A 49 2.97 -13.25 -2.57
N ALA A 50 3.41 -14.44 -2.17
CA ALA A 50 3.35 -15.63 -3.01
C ALA A 50 1.90 -16.06 -3.33
N MET A 51 0.95 -15.80 -2.43
CA MET A 51 -0.47 -15.95 -2.76
C MET A 51 -0.94 -14.86 -3.74
N ALA A 52 -0.55 -13.60 -3.52
CA ALA A 52 -0.96 -12.48 -4.36
C ALA A 52 -0.48 -12.61 -5.81
N SER A 53 0.70 -13.19 -6.04
CA SER A 53 1.21 -13.45 -7.39
C SER A 53 0.45 -14.56 -8.12
N ARG A 54 -0.23 -15.45 -7.40
CA ARG A 54 -1.02 -16.56 -7.97
C ARG A 54 -2.49 -16.20 -8.12
N SER A 55 -3.08 -15.59 -7.09
CA SER A 55 -4.49 -15.23 -7.05
C SER A 55 -4.72 -14.13 -6.01
N ARG A 56 -5.31 -13.02 -6.47
CA ARG A 56 -5.74 -11.91 -5.60
C ARG A 56 -6.74 -12.39 -4.56
N ASP A 57 -7.73 -13.18 -4.95
CA ASP A 57 -8.74 -13.73 -4.03
C ASP A 57 -8.12 -14.63 -2.96
N GLN A 58 -7.16 -15.48 -3.34
CA GLN A 58 -6.45 -16.32 -2.37
C GLN A 58 -5.65 -15.47 -1.39
N ALA A 59 -4.95 -14.43 -1.88
CA ALA A 59 -4.23 -13.50 -1.03
C ALA A 59 -5.15 -12.78 -0.06
N ARG A 60 -6.30 -12.25 -0.52
CA ARG A 60 -7.28 -11.58 0.36
C ARG A 60 -7.80 -12.49 1.45
N ARG A 61 -8.17 -13.74 1.12
CA ARG A 61 -8.61 -14.73 2.11
C ARG A 61 -7.49 -15.07 3.09
N GLY A 62 -6.30 -15.37 2.58
CA GLY A 62 -5.13 -15.67 3.40
C GLY A 62 -4.72 -14.52 4.32
N THR A 63 -4.77 -13.27 3.84
CA THR A 63 -4.49 -12.08 4.66
C THR A 63 -5.56 -11.89 5.73
N ARG A 64 -6.84 -12.15 5.45
CA ARG A 64 -7.90 -12.11 6.48
C ARG A 64 -7.72 -13.19 7.56
N GLU A 65 -7.25 -14.37 7.17
CA GLU A 65 -7.04 -15.50 8.08
C GLU A 65 -5.78 -15.33 8.93
N LEU A 66 -4.67 -14.89 8.31
CA LEU A 66 -3.35 -14.85 8.94
C LEU A 66 -3.03 -13.48 9.59
N ALA A 67 -3.62 -12.39 9.07
CA ALA A 67 -3.41 -11.02 9.56
C ALA A 67 -4.75 -10.36 9.93
N GLY A 68 -5.61 -11.10 10.63
CA GLY A 68 -6.99 -10.70 10.92
C GLY A 68 -7.12 -9.39 11.71
N GLU A 69 -6.28 -9.17 12.73
CA GLU A 69 -6.29 -7.92 13.51
C GLU A 69 -5.89 -6.69 12.68
N PRO A 70 -4.77 -6.71 11.94
CA PRO A 70 -4.43 -5.66 10.98
C PRO A 70 -5.56 -5.34 9.99
N VAL A 71 -6.23 -6.36 9.43
CA VAL A 71 -7.33 -6.16 8.49
C VAL A 71 -8.54 -5.50 9.18
N ARG A 72 -8.90 -5.92 10.40
CA ARG A 72 -9.99 -5.28 11.17
C ARG A 72 -9.65 -3.83 11.52
N ALA A 73 -8.41 -3.57 11.94
CA ALA A 73 -7.95 -2.23 12.26
C ALA A 73 -7.97 -1.31 11.03
N MET A 74 -7.50 -1.82 9.88
CA MET A 74 -7.59 -1.12 8.59
C MET A 74 -9.04 -0.82 8.23
N ARG A 75 -9.95 -1.79 8.36
CA ARG A 75 -11.39 -1.56 8.09
C ARG A 75 -11.98 -0.45 8.96
N ARG A 76 -11.70 -0.44 10.26
CA ARG A 76 -12.13 0.64 11.16
C ARG A 76 -11.60 2.00 10.70
N LYS A 77 -10.33 2.06 10.31
CA LYS A 77 -9.70 3.28 9.80
C LYS A 77 -10.36 3.77 8.50
N LEU A 78 -10.57 2.86 7.54
CA LEU A 78 -11.25 3.14 6.27
C LEU A 78 -12.71 3.58 6.43
N ALA A 79 -13.40 3.09 7.46
CA ALA A 79 -14.76 3.50 7.79
C ALA A 79 -14.81 4.90 8.43
N GLY A 80 -13.79 5.26 9.20
CA GLY A 80 -13.68 6.57 9.86
C GLY A 80 -13.09 7.68 8.99
N ASP A 81 -12.41 7.35 7.89
CA ASP A 81 -11.71 8.31 7.02
C ASP A 81 -11.98 8.02 5.53
N PRO A 82 -13.00 8.67 4.94
CA PRO A 82 -13.36 8.49 3.54
C PRO A 82 -12.28 8.94 2.55
N ASP A 83 -11.51 9.98 2.88
CA ASP A 83 -10.43 10.49 2.04
C ASP A 83 -9.26 9.51 1.99
N LEU A 84 -8.89 8.94 3.15
CA LEU A 84 -7.94 7.85 3.22
C LEU A 84 -8.42 6.65 2.41
N ARG A 85 -9.70 6.29 2.51
CA ARG A 85 -10.27 5.19 1.72
C ARG A 85 -10.13 5.44 0.22
N ALA A 86 -10.47 6.63 -0.26
CA ALA A 86 -10.31 6.98 -1.68
C ALA A 86 -8.84 6.89 -2.13
N ASN A 87 -7.90 7.36 -1.30
CA ASN A 87 -6.47 7.28 -1.58
C ASN A 87 -5.97 5.83 -1.60
N LEU A 88 -6.40 5.00 -0.65
CA LEU A 88 -5.97 3.61 -0.54
C LEU A 88 -6.57 2.71 -1.62
N VAL A 89 -7.79 2.99 -2.09
CA VAL A 89 -8.36 2.33 -3.28
C VAL A 89 -7.49 2.62 -4.51
N ARG A 90 -7.13 3.89 -4.75
CA ARG A 90 -6.25 4.26 -5.88
C ARG A 90 -4.88 3.61 -5.75
N PHE A 91 -4.32 3.57 -4.54
CA PHE A 91 -3.06 2.89 -4.25
C PHE A 91 -3.14 1.40 -4.61
N VAL A 92 -4.15 0.66 -4.12
CA VAL A 92 -4.33 -0.76 -4.42
C VAL A 92 -4.45 -1.01 -5.92
N GLU A 93 -5.27 -0.22 -6.62
CA GLU A 93 -5.41 -0.38 -8.08
C GLU A 93 -4.09 -0.08 -8.81
N SER A 94 -3.34 0.94 -8.39
CA SER A 94 -2.03 1.27 -9.00
C SER A 94 -0.95 0.21 -8.76
N ARG A 95 -1.05 -0.56 -7.68
CA ARG A 95 -0.06 -1.58 -7.28
C ARG A 95 -0.47 -3.01 -7.62
N ARG A 96 -1.67 -3.19 -8.16
CA ARG A 96 -2.24 -4.50 -8.50
C ARG A 96 -1.35 -5.31 -9.45
N GLU A 97 -0.82 -4.67 -10.49
CA GLU A 97 0.05 -5.35 -11.45
C GLU A 97 1.38 -5.75 -10.81
N SER A 98 1.99 -4.85 -10.03
CA SER A 98 3.22 -5.14 -9.29
C SER A 98 3.01 -6.28 -8.27
N ALA A 99 1.85 -6.36 -7.62
CA ALA A 99 1.50 -7.45 -6.72
C ALA A 99 1.40 -8.79 -7.46
N ALA A 100 0.71 -8.81 -8.60
CA ALA A 100 0.59 -10.02 -9.44
C ALA A 100 1.95 -10.51 -9.95
N ARG A 101 2.89 -9.59 -10.20
CA ARG A 101 4.28 -9.90 -10.60
C ARG A 101 5.22 -10.17 -9.42
N GLY A 102 4.74 -10.10 -8.17
CA GLY A 102 5.56 -10.30 -6.96
C GLY A 102 6.58 -9.18 -6.67
N GLN A 103 6.42 -8.01 -7.28
CA GLN A 103 7.38 -6.90 -7.24
C GLN A 103 7.21 -5.97 -6.03
N LEU A 104 6.10 -6.05 -5.30
CA LEU A 104 5.91 -5.29 -4.06
C LEU A 104 6.78 -5.88 -2.94
N SER A 105 7.33 -5.05 -2.07
CA SER A 105 8.15 -5.49 -0.93
C SER A 105 7.97 -4.59 0.30
N GLY A 106 8.36 -5.10 1.48
CA GLY A 106 8.39 -4.36 2.74
C GLY A 106 7.06 -3.68 3.08
N HIS A 107 7.15 -2.43 3.54
CA HIS A 107 5.99 -1.63 3.97
C HIS A 107 4.91 -1.51 2.90
N GLU A 108 5.30 -1.38 1.63
CA GLU A 108 4.35 -1.24 0.52
C GLU A 108 3.52 -2.50 0.34
N ALA A 109 4.17 -3.68 0.38
CA ALA A 109 3.48 -4.96 0.28
C ALA A 109 2.54 -5.20 1.47
N ARG A 110 2.98 -4.88 2.70
CA ARG A 110 2.15 -4.97 3.91
C ARG A 110 0.87 -4.13 3.78
N VAL A 111 1.02 -2.85 3.44
CA VAL A 111 -0.11 -1.94 3.27
C VAL A 111 -1.02 -2.41 2.13
N TYR A 112 -0.46 -2.84 1.00
CA TYR A 112 -1.24 -3.36 -0.13
C TYR A 112 -2.12 -4.55 0.28
N LEU A 113 -1.52 -5.58 0.88
CA LEU A 113 -2.21 -6.82 1.23
C LEU A 113 -3.34 -6.58 2.23
N VAL A 114 -3.04 -5.84 3.30
CA VAL A 114 -4.03 -5.53 4.35
C VAL A 114 -5.15 -4.66 3.80
N THR A 115 -4.83 -3.67 2.99
CA THR A 115 -5.83 -2.79 2.37
C THR A 115 -6.73 -3.54 1.40
N ASP A 116 -6.15 -4.35 0.50
CA ASP A 116 -6.93 -5.10 -0.49
C ASP A 116 -7.88 -6.11 0.17
N ALA A 117 -7.45 -6.75 1.25
CA ALA A 117 -8.27 -7.62 2.09
C ALA A 117 -9.34 -6.87 2.91
N ALA A 118 -9.06 -5.62 3.29
CA ALA A 118 -9.99 -4.78 4.03
C ALA A 118 -11.13 -4.25 3.14
N LEU A 119 -10.83 -3.88 1.89
CA LEU A 119 -11.76 -3.26 0.93
C LEU A 119 -12.82 -4.19 0.34
N GLU A 120 -12.60 -5.52 0.37
CA GLU A 120 -13.52 -6.51 -0.22
C GLU A 120 -14.80 -6.76 0.60
N ALA A 121 -14.86 -6.31 1.86
CA ALA A 121 -16.02 -6.54 2.75
C ALA A 121 -17.10 -5.47 2.66
#